data_AF-A0A7S0AUP1-F1
#
_entry.id   AF-A0A7S0AUP1-F1
#
_cell.length_a   1.000
_cell.length_b   1.000
_cell.length_c   1.000
_cell.angle_alpha   90.00
_cell.angle_beta   90.00
_cell.angle_gamma   90.00
#
_symmetry.space_group_name_H-M   'P 1'
#
loop_
_entity.id
_entity.type
_entity.pdbx_description
1 polymer ?
#
loop_
_entity_poly.entity_id
_entity_poly.type
_entity_poly.pdbx_seq_one_letter_code
_entity_poly.pdbx_strand_id
1 'polypeptide(L)'
;EANAKGKSIPRAKSVKPNARTYTTLISAWAKSKDPTKAMQALKVLKKMRSLADGGDEDAKPTIYTYNAVIDACARCQGLGEQQVEALKIAFAVNKAIKADSDVKANPTTFGNLIKCTKYLIPQGDERNTIATAVFESAINAGLANSAVVREMLSAADRDAFDKVAGDLLDTFGHVSYADIPSAWKRNASGS
;
A
#
# COMPACT_ATOMS: atom_id res chain seq x y z
N GLU A 1 -41.74 -41.96 28.21
CA GLU A 1 -41.32 -40.55 28.32
C GLU A 1 -39.81 -40.46 28.08
N ALA A 2 -39.37 -39.79 27.02
CA ALA A 2 -37.96 -39.57 26.72
C ALA A 2 -37.72 -38.07 26.53
N ASN A 3 -37.19 -37.42 27.57
CA ASN A 3 -36.87 -36.00 27.59
C ASN A 3 -35.53 -35.77 26.88
N ALA A 4 -35.59 -35.44 25.59
CA ALA A 4 -34.45 -34.98 24.81
C ALA A 4 -34.11 -33.53 25.20
N LYS A 5 -33.24 -33.38 26.20
CA LYS A 5 -32.62 -32.09 26.54
C LYS A 5 -31.76 -31.63 25.36
N GLY A 6 -32.27 -30.66 24.59
CA GLY A 6 -31.48 -29.92 23.62
C GLY A 6 -30.27 -29.29 24.29
N LYS A 7 -29.07 -29.77 23.96
CA LYS A 7 -27.82 -29.08 24.33
C LYS A 7 -27.80 -27.76 23.58
N SER A 8 -28.02 -26.66 24.27
CA SER A 8 -27.75 -25.33 23.74
C SER A 8 -26.25 -25.22 23.45
N ILE A 9 -25.92 -24.97 22.19
CA ILE A 9 -24.55 -24.63 21.78
C ILE A 9 -24.21 -23.32 22.53
N PRO A 10 -23.14 -23.27 23.35
CA PRO A 10 -22.77 -22.04 24.02
C PRO A 10 -22.54 -20.96 22.96
N ARG A 11 -23.25 -19.83 23.06
CA ARG A 11 -22.99 -18.66 22.20
C ARG A 11 -21.49 -18.38 22.28
N ALA A 12 -20.82 -18.37 21.13
CA ALA A 12 -19.42 -18.02 21.03
C ALA A 12 -19.19 -16.72 21.82
N LYS A 13 -18.22 -16.72 22.74
CA LYS A 13 -17.77 -15.49 23.42
C LYS A 13 -17.57 -14.43 22.34
N SER A 14 -18.16 -13.24 22.52
CA SER A 14 -18.02 -12.15 21.56
C SER A 14 -16.54 -11.78 21.43
N VAL A 15 -15.88 -12.23 20.36
CA VAL A 15 -14.49 -11.87 20.07
C VAL A 15 -14.51 -10.51 19.37
N LYS A 16 -13.88 -9.52 19.99
CA LYS A 16 -13.74 -8.17 19.44
C LYS A 16 -12.70 -8.17 18.31
N PRO A 17 -13.01 -7.61 17.12
CA PRO A 17 -12.03 -7.41 16.06
C PRO A 17 -10.89 -6.48 16.49
N ASN A 18 -9.68 -6.74 16.03
CA ASN A 18 -8.52 -5.86 16.23
C ASN A 18 -7.89 -5.47 14.88
N ALA A 19 -6.79 -4.71 14.92
CA ALA A 19 -6.07 -4.24 13.74
C ALA A 19 -5.72 -5.35 12.75
N ARG A 20 -5.37 -6.55 13.23
CA ARG A 20 -5.07 -7.71 12.38
C ARG A 20 -6.33 -8.22 11.68
N THR A 21 -7.45 -8.32 12.38
CA THR A 21 -8.74 -8.73 11.80
C THR A 21 -9.15 -7.78 10.67
N TYR A 22 -9.09 -6.46 10.91
CA TYR A 22 -9.43 -5.48 9.88
C TYR A 22 -8.44 -5.45 8.71
N THR A 23 -7.14 -5.55 8.98
CA THR A 23 -6.11 -5.63 7.92
C THR A 23 -6.30 -6.87 7.04
N THR A 24 -6.74 -7.99 7.64
CA THR A 24 -7.09 -9.21 6.90
C THR A 24 -8.29 -8.98 6.00
N LEU A 25 -9.33 -8.29 6.48
CA LEU A 25 -10.49 -7.92 5.68
C LEU A 25 -10.11 -7.01 4.50
N ILE A 26 -9.26 -6.00 4.73
CA ILE A 26 -8.74 -5.13 3.66
C ILE A 26 -7.96 -5.95 2.63
N SER A 27 -7.12 -6.87 3.09
CA SER A 27 -6.34 -7.76 2.22
C SER A 27 -7.25 -8.69 1.39
N ALA A 28 -8.37 -9.14 1.95
CA ALA A 28 -9.38 -9.91 1.22
C ALA A 28 -10.04 -9.06 0.12
N TRP A 29 -10.36 -7.79 0.39
CA TRP A 29 -10.82 -6.85 -0.64
C TRP A 29 -9.79 -6.64 -1.74
N ALA A 30 -8.51 -6.45 -1.40
CA ALA A 30 -7.44 -6.27 -2.38
C ALA A 30 -7.39 -7.43 -3.41
N LYS A 31 -7.60 -8.65 -2.92
CA LYS A 31 -7.59 -9.90 -3.71
C LYS A 31 -8.92 -10.24 -4.40
N SER A 32 -10.01 -9.52 -4.09
CA SER A 32 -11.31 -9.79 -4.72
C SER A 32 -11.31 -9.36 -6.20
N LYS A 33 -12.34 -9.73 -6.96
CA LYS A 33 -12.58 -9.21 -8.32
C LYS A 33 -13.48 -7.97 -8.33
N ASP A 34 -13.78 -7.39 -7.17
CA ASP A 34 -14.71 -6.28 -7.03
C ASP A 34 -14.04 -4.97 -7.53
N PRO A 35 -14.65 -4.25 -8.50
CA PRO A 35 -14.09 -2.99 -9.00
C PRO A 35 -14.07 -1.88 -7.95
N THR A 36 -14.93 -1.97 -6.92
CA THR A 36 -15.02 -1.01 -5.82
C THR A 36 -14.08 -1.33 -4.66
N LYS A 37 -13.19 -2.33 -4.79
CA LYS A 37 -12.29 -2.80 -3.71
C LYS A 37 -11.51 -1.69 -3.02
N ALA A 38 -11.06 -0.66 -3.76
CA ALA A 38 -10.31 0.46 -3.20
C ALA A 38 -11.18 1.28 -2.23
N MET A 39 -12.43 1.53 -2.61
CA MET A 39 -13.42 2.19 -1.76
C MET A 39 -13.80 1.35 -0.54
N GLN A 40 -13.96 0.03 -0.70
CA GLN A 40 -14.25 -0.86 0.43
C GLN A 40 -13.09 -0.91 1.42
N ALA A 41 -11.85 -1.03 0.93
CA ALA A 41 -10.64 -0.96 1.73
C ALA A 41 -10.55 0.37 2.51
N LEU A 42 -10.81 1.51 1.85
CA LEU A 42 -10.84 2.81 2.50
C LEU A 42 -11.94 2.93 3.57
N LYS A 43 -13.14 2.39 3.31
CA LYS A 43 -14.24 2.37 4.30
C LYS A 43 -13.83 1.62 5.56
N VAL A 44 -13.16 0.47 5.43
CA VAL A 44 -12.65 -0.29 6.58
C VAL A 44 -11.61 0.51 7.34
N LEU A 45 -10.64 1.14 6.66
CA LEU A 45 -9.65 2.00 7.31
C LEU A 45 -10.28 3.19 8.04
N LYS A 46 -11.27 3.87 7.44
CA LYS A 46 -12.00 4.96 8.09
C LYS A 46 -12.73 4.49 9.34
N LYS A 47 -13.33 3.30 9.30
CA LYS A 47 -13.96 2.68 10.47
C LYS A 47 -12.95 2.40 11.57
N MET A 48 -11.80 1.84 11.25
CA MET A 48 -10.73 1.59 12.22
C MET A 48 -10.27 2.87 12.91
N ARG A 49 -10.04 3.95 12.13
CA ARG A 49 -9.67 5.26 12.69
C ARG A 49 -10.75 5.81 13.60
N SER A 50 -12.02 5.79 13.16
CA SER A 50 -13.13 6.25 13.99
C SER A 50 -13.30 5.47 15.29
N LEU A 51 -12.98 4.17 15.30
CA LEU A 51 -12.99 3.36 16.53
C LEU A 51 -11.84 3.75 17.45
N ALA A 52 -10.62 3.91 16.91
CA ALA A 52 -9.45 4.35 17.66
C ALA A 52 -9.63 5.76 18.25
N ASP A 53 -10.17 6.70 17.48
CA ASP A 53 -10.53 8.05 17.95
C ASP A 53 -11.59 8.00 19.08
N GLY A 54 -12.41 6.94 19.11
CA GLY A 54 -13.36 6.64 20.18
C GLY A 54 -12.77 5.89 21.38
N GLY A 55 -11.44 5.71 21.43
CA GLY A 55 -10.72 5.04 22.51
C GLY A 55 -10.49 3.54 22.31
N ASP A 56 -10.84 2.98 21.15
CA ASP A 56 -10.57 1.58 20.82
C ASP A 56 -9.16 1.39 20.24
N GLU A 57 -8.16 1.32 21.12
CA GLU A 57 -6.76 1.11 20.74
C GLU A 57 -6.52 -0.20 19.97
N ASP A 58 -7.34 -1.24 20.19
CA ASP A 58 -7.21 -2.51 19.46
C ASP A 58 -7.52 -2.35 17.97
N ALA A 59 -8.34 -1.35 17.61
CA ALA A 59 -8.73 -1.07 16.24
C ALA A 59 -7.78 -0.09 15.52
N LYS A 60 -6.75 0.45 16.21
CA LYS A 60 -5.84 1.44 15.65
C LYS A 60 -5.13 0.93 14.38
N PRO A 61 -5.23 1.65 13.25
CA PRO A 61 -4.51 1.27 12.03
C PRO A 61 -3.00 1.24 12.25
N THR A 62 -2.34 0.28 11.61
CA THR A 62 -0.88 0.19 11.57
C THR A 62 -0.38 0.47 10.15
N ILE A 63 0.94 0.55 9.96
CA ILE A 63 1.52 0.66 8.61
C ILE A 63 1.06 -0.49 7.69
N TYR A 64 0.84 -1.69 8.23
CA TYR A 64 0.31 -2.83 7.46
C TYR A 64 -1.12 -2.59 6.98
N THR A 65 -1.95 -1.96 7.81
CA THR A 65 -3.32 -1.58 7.44
C THR A 65 -3.32 -0.57 6.31
N TYR A 66 -2.52 0.50 6.42
CA TYR A 66 -2.43 1.50 5.37
C TYR A 66 -1.85 0.93 4.06
N ASN A 67 -0.77 0.14 4.16
CA ASN A 67 -0.17 -0.52 2.98
C ASN A 67 -1.15 -1.48 2.31
N ALA A 68 -2.01 -2.17 3.06
CA ALA A 68 -3.06 -3.04 2.51
C ALA A 68 -4.13 -2.25 1.73
N VAL A 69 -4.45 -1.00 2.14
CA VAL A 69 -5.36 -0.14 1.37
C VAL A 69 -4.71 0.34 0.08
N ILE A 70 -3.46 0.80 0.12
CA ILE A 70 -2.72 1.20 -1.10
C ILE A 70 -2.59 0.00 -2.06
N ASP A 71 -2.33 -1.19 -1.53
CA ASP A 71 -2.28 -2.44 -2.30
C ASP A 71 -3.62 -2.78 -2.97
N ALA A 72 -4.74 -2.58 -2.27
CA ALA A 72 -6.08 -2.72 -2.84
C ALA A 72 -6.32 -1.73 -3.99
N CYS A 73 -5.78 -0.52 -3.90
CA CYS A 73 -5.83 0.48 -4.98
C CYS A 73 -5.01 0.02 -6.20
N ALA A 74 -3.78 -0.44 -5.99
CA ALA A 74 -2.91 -0.95 -7.06
C ALA A 74 -3.51 -2.15 -7.81
N ARG A 75 -4.33 -2.95 -7.13
CA ARG A 75 -5.05 -4.11 -7.69
C ARG A 75 -6.44 -3.78 -8.23
N CYS A 76 -6.81 -2.51 -8.35
CA CYS A 76 -8.06 -2.12 -8.99
C CYS A 76 -7.96 -2.44 -10.49
N GLN A 77 -8.94 -3.21 -10.99
CA GLN A 77 -9.04 -3.60 -12.40
C GLN A 77 -10.13 -2.83 -13.15
N GLY A 78 -10.69 -1.77 -12.53
CA GLY A 78 -11.67 -0.90 -13.18
C GLY A 78 -11.06 -0.08 -14.32
N LEU A 79 -11.88 0.67 -15.03
CA LEU A 79 -11.47 1.53 -16.15
C LEU A 79 -11.92 2.97 -15.91
N GLY A 80 -11.11 3.94 -16.32
CA GLY A 80 -11.50 5.35 -16.24
C GLY A 80 -11.69 5.83 -14.81
N GLU A 81 -12.92 6.18 -14.44
CA GLU A 81 -13.23 6.80 -13.13
C GLU A 81 -12.75 5.96 -11.94
N GLN A 82 -12.86 4.62 -12.00
CA GLN A 82 -12.42 3.79 -10.87
C GLN A 82 -10.90 3.78 -10.69
N GLN A 83 -10.12 3.89 -11.77
CA GLN A 83 -8.66 3.98 -11.69
C GLN A 83 -8.24 5.33 -11.11
N VAL A 84 -8.89 6.41 -11.57
CA VAL A 84 -8.68 7.76 -11.05
C VAL A 84 -9.02 7.82 -9.56
N GLU A 85 -10.15 7.23 -9.15
CA GLU A 85 -10.56 7.19 -7.75
C GLU A 85 -9.59 6.35 -6.91
N ALA A 86 -9.18 5.17 -7.37
CA ALA A 86 -8.18 4.35 -6.69
C ALA A 86 -6.84 5.09 -6.52
N LEU A 87 -6.42 5.86 -7.52
CA LEU A 87 -5.19 6.66 -7.45
C LEU A 87 -5.33 7.78 -6.41
N LYS A 88 -6.45 8.52 -6.39
CA LYS A 88 -6.75 9.54 -5.37
C LYS A 88 -6.73 8.95 -3.96
N ILE A 89 -7.34 7.78 -3.77
CA ILE A 89 -7.35 7.07 -2.49
C ILE A 89 -5.93 6.71 -2.06
N ALA A 90 -5.11 6.14 -2.95
CA ALA A 90 -3.74 5.76 -2.65
C ALA A 90 -2.91 6.97 -2.15
N PHE A 91 -3.00 8.11 -2.83
CA PHE A 91 -2.28 9.32 -2.41
C PHE A 91 -2.87 9.99 -1.16
N ALA A 92 -4.20 9.94 -0.97
CA ALA A 92 -4.83 10.40 0.27
C ALA A 92 -4.39 9.55 1.47
N VAL A 93 -4.27 8.23 1.29
CA VAL A 93 -3.75 7.32 2.31
C VAL A 93 -2.27 7.61 2.61
N ASN A 94 -1.45 7.85 1.58
CA ASN A 94 -0.06 8.27 1.79
C ASN A 94 0.04 9.60 2.56
N LYS A 95 -0.83 10.56 2.25
CA LYS A 95 -0.91 11.83 3.00
C LYS A 95 -1.33 11.59 4.45
N ALA A 96 -2.24 10.65 4.70
CA ALA A 96 -2.63 10.26 6.06
C ALA A 96 -1.46 9.63 6.83
N ILE A 97 -0.68 8.73 6.22
CA ILE A 97 0.54 8.17 6.84
C ILE A 97 1.51 9.29 7.23
N LYS A 98 1.74 10.28 6.36
CA LYS A 98 2.65 11.39 6.65
C LYS A 98 2.18 12.30 7.79
N ALA A 99 0.87 12.37 8.04
CA ALA A 99 0.29 13.19 9.09
C ALA A 99 0.11 12.44 10.42
N ASP A 100 0.31 11.13 10.42
CA ASP A 100 0.17 10.26 11.59
C ASP A 100 1.50 10.20 12.35
N SER A 101 1.51 10.55 13.64
CA SER A 101 2.72 10.52 14.47
C SER A 101 3.16 9.11 14.84
N ASP A 102 2.22 8.16 14.85
CA ASP A 102 2.41 6.81 15.38
C ASP A 102 2.78 5.82 14.27
N VAL A 103 2.61 6.22 13.01
CA VAL A 103 2.86 5.39 11.84
C VAL A 103 3.87 6.05 10.92
N LYS A 104 4.88 5.28 10.49
CA LYS A 104 5.89 5.74 9.52
C LYS A 104 5.82 4.90 8.25
N ALA A 105 5.96 5.56 7.11
CA ALA A 105 6.08 4.89 5.82
C ALA A 105 7.30 3.96 5.80
N ASN A 106 7.21 2.88 5.01
CA ASN A 106 8.30 1.93 4.82
C ASN A 106 8.48 1.63 3.30
N PRO A 107 9.45 0.80 2.88
CA PRO A 107 9.67 0.55 1.46
C PRO A 107 8.44 -0.02 0.75
N THR A 108 7.65 -0.84 1.44
CA THR A 108 6.38 -1.38 0.92
C THR A 108 5.37 -0.28 0.59
N THR A 109 5.32 0.81 1.35
CA THR A 109 4.46 1.96 1.06
C THR A 109 4.77 2.55 -0.31
N PHE A 110 6.05 2.84 -0.57
CA PHE A 110 6.49 3.43 -1.84
C PHE A 110 6.38 2.45 -3.00
N GLY A 111 6.73 1.17 -2.79
CA GLY A 111 6.53 0.12 -3.80
C GLY A 111 5.07 -0.02 -4.21
N ASN A 112 4.13 0.05 -3.27
CA ASN A 112 2.70 -0.01 -3.57
C ASN A 112 2.19 1.26 -4.27
N LEU A 113 2.72 2.44 -3.95
CA LEU A 113 2.40 3.68 -4.67
C LEU A 113 2.91 3.65 -6.11
N ILE A 114 4.13 3.15 -6.35
CA ILE A 114 4.67 2.97 -7.72
C ILE A 114 3.83 1.94 -8.49
N LYS A 115 3.37 0.86 -7.84
CA LYS A 115 2.40 -0.06 -8.46
C LYS A 115 1.10 0.65 -8.84
N CYS A 116 0.61 1.57 -8.02
CA CYS A 116 -0.58 2.36 -8.36
C CYS A 116 -0.34 3.16 -9.65
N THR A 117 0.81 3.81 -9.81
CA THR A 117 1.10 4.55 -11.06
C THR A 117 1.14 3.60 -12.25
N LYS A 118 1.79 2.44 -12.10
CA LYS A 118 1.90 1.42 -13.16
C LYS A 118 0.55 0.89 -13.64
N TYR A 119 -0.36 0.59 -12.72
CA TYR A 119 -1.62 -0.11 -13.03
C TYR A 119 -2.82 0.81 -13.25
N LEU A 120 -2.78 2.04 -12.72
CA LEU A 120 -3.91 2.97 -12.78
C LEU A 120 -3.71 4.10 -13.80
N ILE A 121 -2.49 4.26 -14.34
CA ILE A 121 -2.16 5.30 -15.31
C ILE A 121 -1.61 4.63 -16.57
N PRO A 122 -2.12 4.98 -17.77
CA PRO A 122 -1.55 4.52 -19.03
C PRO A 122 -0.05 4.88 -19.14
N GLN A 123 0.69 4.11 -19.94
CA GLN A 123 2.09 4.43 -20.20
C GLN A 123 2.22 5.78 -20.90
N GLY A 124 3.12 6.61 -20.40
CA GLY A 124 3.42 7.92 -20.96
C GLY A 124 3.98 8.87 -19.91
N ASP A 125 4.13 10.12 -20.29
CA ASP A 125 4.82 11.16 -19.51
C ASP A 125 4.19 11.39 -18.13
N GLU A 126 2.86 11.31 -18.03
CA GLU A 126 2.15 11.47 -16.75
C GLU A 126 2.54 10.36 -15.76
N ARG A 127 2.51 9.09 -16.21
CA ARG A 127 2.91 7.96 -15.39
C ARG A 127 4.37 8.05 -14.97
N ASN A 128 5.25 8.41 -15.91
CA ASN A 128 6.68 8.61 -15.65
C ASN A 128 6.88 9.70 -14.59
N THR A 129 6.22 10.85 -14.74
CA THR A 129 6.33 11.99 -13.80
C THR A 129 5.91 11.58 -12.39
N ILE A 130 4.77 10.90 -12.25
CA ILE A 130 4.25 10.53 -10.93
C ILE A 130 5.08 9.40 -10.31
N ALA A 131 5.48 8.39 -11.10
CA ALA A 131 6.34 7.30 -10.61
C ALA A 131 7.69 7.85 -10.10
N THR A 132 8.28 8.77 -10.85
CA THR A 132 9.53 9.46 -10.53
C THR A 132 9.41 10.25 -9.22
N ALA A 133 8.36 11.06 -9.05
CA ALA A 133 8.14 11.82 -7.82
C ALA A 133 7.94 10.93 -6.57
N VAL A 134 7.27 9.78 -6.72
CA VAL A 134 7.14 8.78 -5.64
C VAL A 134 8.48 8.15 -5.32
N PHE A 135 9.29 7.85 -6.34
CA PHE A 135 10.62 7.26 -6.17
C PHE A 135 11.60 8.23 -5.51
N GLU A 136 11.65 9.50 -5.92
CA GLU A 136 12.42 10.55 -5.25
C GLU A 136 12.01 10.71 -3.79
N SER A 137 10.71 10.65 -3.50
CA SER A 137 10.21 10.66 -2.12
C SER A 137 10.75 9.48 -1.31
N ALA A 138 10.85 8.29 -1.91
CA ALA A 138 11.43 7.11 -1.29
C ALA A 138 12.96 7.28 -1.06
N ILE A 139 13.69 7.83 -2.04
CA ILE A 139 15.12 8.14 -1.93
C ILE A 139 15.38 9.10 -0.78
N ASN A 140 14.64 10.22 -0.74
CA ASN A 140 14.78 11.25 0.28
C ASN A 140 14.50 10.71 1.68
N ALA A 141 13.51 9.82 1.79
CA ALA A 141 13.17 9.13 3.02
C ALA A 141 14.18 8.02 3.42
N GLY A 142 15.13 7.66 2.55
CA GLY A 142 16.05 6.54 2.79
C GLY A 142 15.36 5.17 2.75
N LEU A 143 14.28 5.05 1.97
CA LEU A 143 13.41 3.87 1.86
C LEU A 143 13.39 3.25 0.45
N ALA A 144 14.24 3.70 -0.47
CA ALA A 144 14.41 3.16 -1.82
C ALA A 144 15.37 1.95 -1.82
N ASN A 145 14.91 0.81 -1.32
CA ASN A 145 15.64 -0.46 -1.41
C ASN A 145 15.48 -1.14 -2.78
N SER A 146 16.11 -2.31 -2.97
CA SER A 146 16.06 -3.09 -4.21
C SER A 146 14.63 -3.38 -4.70
N ALA A 147 13.69 -3.60 -3.78
CA ALA A 147 12.29 -3.83 -4.16
C ALA A 147 11.68 -2.57 -4.78
N VAL A 148 11.87 -1.40 -4.17
CA VAL A 148 11.35 -0.12 -4.68
C VAL A 148 11.99 0.24 -6.02
N VAL A 149 13.31 0.03 -6.17
CA VAL A 149 14.03 0.22 -7.44
C VAL A 149 13.43 -0.64 -8.55
N ARG A 150 13.21 -1.92 -8.28
CA ARG A 150 12.59 -2.84 -9.25
C ARG A 150 11.16 -2.44 -9.62
N GLU A 151 10.37 -1.95 -8.66
CA GLU A 151 9.03 -1.44 -8.98
C GLU A 151 9.11 -0.22 -9.90
N MET A 152 10.05 0.70 -9.64
CA MET A 152 10.28 1.90 -10.47
C MET A 152 10.64 1.54 -11.92
N LEU A 153 11.59 0.61 -12.13
CA LEU A 153 11.93 0.08 -13.46
C LEU A 153 10.73 -0.50 -14.22
N SER A 154 9.77 -1.04 -13.48
CA SER A 154 8.59 -1.67 -14.06
C SER A 154 7.45 -0.68 -14.35
N ALA A 155 7.56 0.54 -13.85
CA ALA A 155 6.52 1.57 -13.90
C ALA A 155 6.90 2.75 -14.80
N ALA A 156 8.18 3.07 -14.93
CA ALA A 156 8.68 4.16 -15.77
C ALA A 156 9.56 3.63 -16.90
N ASP A 157 9.73 4.41 -17.97
CA ASP A 157 10.73 4.10 -18.99
C ASP A 157 12.16 4.39 -18.51
N ARG A 158 13.13 4.01 -19.35
CA ARG A 158 14.56 4.19 -19.08
C ARG A 158 14.92 5.65 -18.83
N ASP A 159 14.47 6.56 -19.68
CA ASP A 159 14.82 7.98 -19.59
C ASP A 159 14.32 8.59 -18.28
N ALA A 160 13.10 8.24 -17.86
CA ALA A 160 12.55 8.68 -16.59
C ALA A 160 13.29 8.07 -15.39
N PHE A 161 13.71 6.81 -15.47
CA PHE A 161 14.51 6.17 -14.43
C PHE A 161 15.90 6.81 -14.30
N ASP A 162 16.62 6.97 -15.42
CA ASP A 162 17.99 7.50 -15.45
C ASP A 162 18.06 8.93 -14.91
N LYS A 163 17.02 9.75 -15.13
CA LYS A 163 16.91 11.11 -14.56
C LYS A 163 17.01 11.16 -13.04
N VAL A 164 16.55 10.13 -12.33
CA VAL A 164 16.53 10.09 -10.86
C VAL A 164 17.49 9.09 -10.26
N ALA A 165 17.90 8.08 -11.04
CA ALA A 165 18.80 7.05 -10.57
C ALA A 165 20.26 7.20 -11.04
N GLY A 166 20.52 8.14 -11.96
CA GLY A 166 21.84 8.31 -12.56
C GLY A 166 22.30 7.03 -13.24
N ASP A 167 23.57 6.67 -13.05
CA ASP A 167 24.22 5.54 -13.74
C ASP A 167 23.91 4.16 -13.11
N LEU A 168 22.77 4.00 -12.44
CA LEU A 168 22.38 2.72 -11.83
C LEU A 168 21.98 1.66 -12.88
N LEU A 169 21.66 2.10 -14.11
CA LEU A 169 21.44 1.23 -15.26
C LEU A 169 22.72 1.08 -16.09
N ASP A 170 23.06 -0.17 -16.42
CA ASP A 170 24.10 -0.44 -17.42
C ASP A 170 23.61 -0.12 -18.85
N THR A 171 24.50 -0.28 -19.84
CA THR A 171 24.17 -0.04 -21.25
C THR A 171 23.02 -0.92 -21.76
N PHE A 172 22.82 -2.10 -21.16
CA PHE A 172 21.77 -3.06 -21.49
C PHE A 172 20.47 -2.85 -20.71
N GLY A 173 20.42 -1.88 -19.79
CA GLY A 173 19.25 -1.58 -18.96
C GLY A 173 19.09 -2.52 -17.76
N HIS A 174 20.17 -3.19 -17.32
CA HIS A 174 20.17 -3.94 -16.07
C HIS A 174 20.59 -3.07 -14.90
N VAL A 175 19.92 -3.25 -13.76
CA VAL A 175 20.30 -2.61 -12.50
C VAL A 175 21.36 -3.43 -11.78
N SER A 176 22.45 -2.76 -11.40
CA SER A 176 23.37 -3.29 -10.40
C SER A 176 22.82 -3.02 -9.00
N TYR A 177 22.12 -4.00 -8.42
CA TYR A 177 21.53 -3.86 -7.09
C TYR A 177 22.56 -3.68 -5.96
N ALA A 178 23.81 -4.07 -6.21
CA ALA A 178 24.94 -3.81 -5.32
C ALA A 178 25.28 -2.32 -5.23
N ASP A 179 25.08 -1.59 -6.34
CA ASP A 179 25.43 -0.17 -6.47
C ASP A 179 24.32 0.78 -6.00
N ILE A 180 23.19 0.23 -5.53
CA ILE A 180 22.14 1.04 -4.87
C ILE A 180 22.77 1.76 -3.66
N PRO A 181 22.80 3.11 -3.65
CA PRO A 181 23.45 3.87 -2.59
C PRO A 181 22.94 3.50 -1.20
N SER A 182 23.85 3.36 -0.24
CA SER A 182 23.48 3.07 1.16
C SER A 182 22.51 4.13 1.72
N ALA A 183 22.69 5.39 1.34
CA ALA A 183 21.83 6.50 1.72
C ALA A 183 20.36 6.32 1.30
N TRP A 184 20.10 5.63 0.19
CA TRP A 184 18.75 5.35 -0.30
C TRP A 184 18.01 4.30 0.50
N LYS A 185 18.74 3.42 1.20
CA LYS A 185 18.18 2.29 1.96
C LYS A 185 18.47 2.35 3.46
N ARG A 186 18.97 3.50 3.95
CA ARG A 186 19.37 3.72 5.35
C ARG A 186 18.27 3.46 6.38
N ASN A 187 17.01 3.61 5.99
CA ASN A 187 15.82 3.40 6.84
C ASN A 187 15.03 2.15 6.43
N ALA A 188 15.54 1.34 5.49
CA ALA A 188 14.81 0.22 4.90
C ALA A 188 15.07 -1.14 5.59
N SER A 189 15.87 -1.17 6.66
CA SER A 189 16.37 -2.39 7.31
C SER A 189 15.36 -3.15 8.20
N GLY A 190 14.07 -2.86 8.10
CA GLY A 190 13.05 -3.41 9.02
C GLY A 190 11.70 -3.73 8.37
N SER A 191 11.69 -4.44 7.23
CA SER A 191 10.46 -4.97 6.61
C SER A 191 10.38 -6.48 6.72
#